data_AF-A0A1S8CI39-F1
#
_entry.id   AF-A0A1S8CI39-F1
#
_cell.length_a   1.000
_cell.length_b   1.000
_cell.length_c   1.000
_cell.angle_alpha   90.00
_cell.angle_beta   90.00
_cell.angle_gamma   90.00
#
_symmetry.space_group_name_H-M   'P 1'
#
loop_
_entity.id
_entity.type
_entity.pdbx_description
1 polymer ?
#
loop_
_entity_poly.entity_id
_entity_poly.type
_entity_poly.pdbx_seq_one_letter_code
_entity_poly.pdbx_strand_id
1 'polypeptide(L)'
;MAKNEFLPFGVNNGANVLSSDEWLALSARSSGFNTGVAKSKEINTALRQSSVITNAVAQFIADNSEQDVLDNGDAKTLQINLVNALTQFINKGYLPLTGGILTGGLEVKSNTTATKYTIKDANGKVQGTVSTPTDGYVRVTSNVTGKYFEIDRNGNLNTATGTEVLEQGQRVYSPNNPPDSRYISINGGRVLGSIDTSAGLYEQGQRVYSPNNPPDSRYLSIHGGRVLGNIDTGAGLYEQGQRVYSPNNPPTQRAVSGDAWWYKDLSSGMIFQGGFASGTNNSNGSTDWVGLHIAMPNRILSVSFTLRNFAQGYETTWNTQTSNLMASNTSFAWYHGAREREAYWMAVGY
;
A
#
# COMPACT_ATOMS: atom_id res chain seq x y z
N MET A 1 -11.52 21.91 -64.69
CA MET A 1 -12.97 21.76 -64.43
C MET A 1 -13.45 20.60 -65.26
N ALA A 2 -14.30 19.75 -64.69
CA ALA A 2 -14.96 18.69 -65.44
C ALA A 2 -15.84 19.29 -66.55
N LYS A 3 -15.93 18.57 -67.67
CA LYS A 3 -16.65 18.97 -68.87
C LYS A 3 -18.12 18.56 -68.78
N ASN A 4 -19.01 19.43 -69.23
CA ASN A 4 -20.44 19.15 -69.42
C ASN A 4 -20.77 19.23 -70.91
N GLU A 5 -21.24 18.12 -71.49
CA GLU A 5 -21.63 18.04 -72.91
C GLU A 5 -23.14 18.19 -73.15
N PHE A 6 -23.95 18.25 -72.09
CA PHE A 6 -25.37 18.53 -72.20
C PHE A 6 -25.59 20.04 -72.37
N LEU A 7 -25.64 20.50 -73.61
CA LEU A 7 -25.69 21.92 -73.94
C LEU A 7 -27.13 22.45 -73.96
N PRO A 8 -27.37 23.69 -73.49
CA PRO A 8 -28.68 24.31 -73.58
C PRO A 8 -28.99 24.71 -75.03
N PHE A 9 -30.23 24.53 -75.46
CA PHE A 9 -30.70 24.84 -76.81
C PHE A 9 -31.53 26.14 -76.82
N GLY A 10 -31.34 26.99 -77.84
CA GLY A 10 -32.20 28.15 -78.06
C GLY A 10 -32.11 29.25 -76.99
N VAL A 11 -30.96 29.41 -76.34
CA VAL A 11 -30.74 30.41 -75.26
C VAL A 11 -30.19 31.76 -75.75
N ASN A 12 -29.74 31.84 -77.01
CA ASN A 12 -29.18 33.06 -77.56
C ASN A 12 -30.23 34.16 -77.69
N ASN A 13 -29.78 35.42 -77.64
CA ASN A 13 -30.64 36.55 -77.95
C ASN A 13 -31.23 36.41 -79.37
N GLY A 14 -32.53 36.63 -79.51
CA GLY A 14 -33.23 36.43 -80.78
C GLY A 14 -33.48 34.97 -81.17
N ALA A 15 -33.31 34.00 -80.25
CA ALA A 15 -33.67 32.61 -80.51
C ALA A 15 -35.14 32.48 -80.99
N ASN A 16 -35.38 31.57 -81.92
CA ASN A 16 -36.74 31.29 -82.43
C ASN A 16 -37.56 30.49 -81.40
N VAL A 17 -37.95 31.16 -80.32
CA VAL A 17 -38.70 30.65 -79.16
C VAL A 17 -39.79 31.65 -78.77
N LEU A 18 -40.86 31.16 -78.17
CA LEU A 18 -41.94 31.97 -77.63
C LEU A 18 -41.45 32.78 -76.42
N SER A 19 -42.04 33.96 -76.25
CA SER A 19 -41.97 34.72 -75.00
C SER A 19 -42.65 33.93 -73.88
N SER A 20 -42.37 34.33 -72.63
CA SER A 20 -42.97 33.69 -71.45
C SER A 20 -44.51 33.72 -71.52
N ASP A 21 -45.08 34.86 -71.91
CA ASP A 21 -46.54 35.04 -71.96
C ASP A 21 -47.19 34.24 -73.09
N GLU A 22 -46.58 34.24 -74.29
CA GLU A 22 -47.04 33.41 -75.41
C GLU A 22 -46.99 31.91 -75.07
N TRP A 23 -45.95 31.46 -74.38
CA TRP A 23 -45.83 30.06 -73.96
C TRP A 23 -46.85 29.68 -72.89
N LEU A 24 -47.09 30.56 -71.91
CA LEU A 24 -48.09 30.35 -70.87
C LEU A 24 -49.50 30.21 -71.45
N ALA A 25 -49.84 31.06 -72.44
CA ALA A 25 -51.14 31.07 -73.11
C ALA A 25 -51.34 29.95 -74.14
N LEU A 26 -50.28 29.27 -74.58
CA LEU A 26 -50.35 28.21 -75.60
C LEU A 26 -51.08 26.96 -75.05
N SER A 27 -52.24 26.63 -75.60
CA SER A 27 -53.02 25.43 -75.22
C SER A 27 -52.22 24.13 -75.35
N ALA A 28 -51.38 24.04 -76.40
CA ALA A 28 -50.53 22.89 -76.67
C ALA A 28 -49.45 22.64 -75.61
N ARG A 29 -49.10 23.64 -74.78
CA ARG A 29 -48.19 23.44 -73.63
C ARG A 29 -48.76 22.41 -72.64
N SER A 30 -50.08 22.41 -72.44
CA SER A 30 -50.77 21.51 -71.53
C SER A 30 -51.19 20.20 -72.20
N SER A 31 -51.69 20.24 -73.43
CA SER A 31 -52.17 19.05 -74.14
C SER A 31 -51.08 18.27 -74.88
N GLY A 32 -49.88 18.85 -75.03
CA GLY A 32 -48.89 18.39 -76.00
C GLY A 32 -49.24 18.81 -77.44
N PHE A 33 -48.27 18.62 -78.35
CA PHE A 33 -48.45 18.84 -79.79
C PHE A 33 -49.22 17.68 -80.41
N ASN A 34 -50.37 17.98 -81.01
CA ASN A 34 -51.19 17.02 -81.76
C ASN A 34 -50.78 16.97 -83.24
N THR A 35 -51.47 16.14 -84.02
CA THR A 35 -51.28 16.07 -85.47
C THR A 35 -51.55 17.43 -86.13
N GLY A 36 -50.69 17.82 -87.07
CA GLY A 36 -50.78 19.11 -87.74
C GLY A 36 -49.42 19.69 -88.12
N VAL A 37 -49.40 20.96 -88.50
CA VAL A 37 -48.17 21.68 -88.87
C VAL A 37 -47.35 22.01 -87.62
N ALA A 38 -46.14 21.47 -87.52
CA ALA A 38 -45.23 21.77 -86.42
C ALA A 38 -44.69 23.20 -86.54
N LYS A 39 -45.03 24.06 -85.57
CA LYS A 39 -44.46 25.41 -85.49
C LYS A 39 -43.12 25.36 -84.77
N SER A 40 -42.05 25.67 -85.48
CA SER A 40 -40.68 25.64 -84.96
C SER A 40 -40.51 26.45 -83.68
N LYS A 41 -41.14 27.63 -83.58
CA LYS A 41 -41.10 28.49 -82.39
C LYS A 41 -41.66 27.80 -81.14
N GLU A 42 -42.71 27.00 -81.28
CA GLU A 42 -43.34 26.27 -80.17
C GLU A 42 -42.48 25.07 -79.73
N ILE A 43 -41.98 24.28 -80.70
CA ILE A 43 -41.10 23.13 -80.44
C ILE A 43 -39.78 23.58 -79.80
N ASN A 44 -39.14 24.60 -80.36
CA ASN A 44 -37.89 25.15 -79.82
C ASN A 44 -38.07 25.67 -78.39
N THR A 45 -39.27 26.16 -78.04
CA THR A 45 -39.55 26.61 -76.66
C THR A 45 -39.57 25.43 -75.70
N ALA A 46 -40.21 24.31 -76.06
CA ALA A 46 -40.21 23.09 -75.28
C ALA A 46 -38.79 22.50 -75.14
N LEU A 47 -38.04 22.45 -76.25
CA LEU A 47 -36.65 21.96 -76.26
C LEU A 47 -35.71 22.85 -75.45
N ARG A 48 -35.90 24.18 -75.47
CA ARG A 48 -35.14 25.11 -74.62
C ARG A 48 -35.40 24.82 -73.14
N GLN A 49 -36.66 24.69 -72.74
CA GLN A 49 -37.01 24.42 -71.34
C GLN A 49 -36.38 23.12 -70.82
N SER A 50 -36.45 22.04 -71.61
CA SER A 50 -35.83 20.76 -71.21
C SER A 50 -34.31 20.82 -71.21
N SER A 51 -33.69 21.30 -72.29
CA SER A 51 -32.23 21.35 -72.42
C SER A 51 -31.56 22.27 -71.39
N VAL A 52 -32.19 23.37 -70.99
CA VAL A 52 -31.67 24.25 -69.93
C VAL A 52 -31.66 23.54 -68.58
N ILE A 53 -32.72 22.80 -68.22
CA ILE A 53 -32.74 22.02 -66.99
C ILE A 53 -31.71 20.88 -67.04
N THR A 54 -31.62 20.17 -68.18
CA THR A 54 -30.61 19.12 -68.36
C THR A 54 -29.19 19.67 -68.21
N ASN A 55 -28.88 20.80 -68.84
CA ASN A 55 -27.58 21.46 -68.70
C ASN A 55 -27.29 21.84 -67.24
N ALA A 56 -28.26 22.41 -66.52
CA ALA A 56 -28.09 22.81 -65.12
C ALA A 56 -27.81 21.61 -64.20
N VAL A 57 -28.54 20.51 -64.37
CA VAL A 57 -28.30 19.27 -63.61
C VAL A 57 -26.96 18.65 -63.99
N ALA A 58 -26.63 18.58 -65.28
CA ALA A 58 -25.35 18.05 -65.74
C ALA A 58 -24.16 18.90 -65.25
N GLN A 59 -24.32 20.23 -65.19
CA GLN A 59 -23.28 21.11 -64.64
C GLN A 59 -23.12 20.90 -63.13
N PHE A 60 -24.22 20.77 -62.39
CA PHE A 60 -24.16 20.41 -60.96
C PHE A 60 -23.40 19.09 -60.74
N ILE A 61 -23.64 18.08 -61.60
CA ILE A 61 -22.93 16.80 -61.55
C ILE A 61 -21.44 17.01 -61.82
N ALA A 62 -21.07 17.73 -62.89
CA ALA A 62 -19.67 17.99 -63.23
C ALA A 62 -18.93 18.73 -62.10
N ASP A 63 -19.55 19.77 -61.54
CA ASP A 63 -18.96 20.62 -60.50
C ASP A 63 -18.76 19.91 -59.16
N ASN A 64 -19.59 18.90 -58.85
CA ASN A 64 -19.57 18.21 -57.56
C ASN A 64 -19.11 16.76 -57.62
N SER A 65 -18.97 16.15 -58.80
CA SER A 65 -18.35 14.82 -58.93
C SER A 65 -16.89 14.89 -59.36
N GLU A 66 -16.45 16.03 -59.90
CA GLU A 66 -15.14 16.22 -60.54
C GLU A 66 -14.91 15.26 -61.73
N GLN A 67 -15.98 14.75 -62.33
CA GLN A 67 -15.97 13.86 -63.49
C GLN A 67 -16.72 14.49 -64.67
N ASP A 68 -16.26 14.20 -65.89
CA ASP A 68 -16.93 14.65 -67.11
C ASP A 68 -18.34 14.05 -67.23
N VAL A 69 -19.26 14.85 -67.76
CA VAL A 69 -20.65 14.49 -68.01
C VAL A 69 -20.87 14.50 -69.52
N LEU A 70 -20.66 13.34 -70.15
CA LEU A 70 -20.62 13.16 -71.59
C LEU A 70 -22.00 12.79 -72.18
N ASP A 71 -22.31 13.30 -73.37
CA ASP A 71 -23.54 12.96 -74.10
C ASP A 71 -23.29 11.78 -75.06
N ASN A 72 -23.03 10.60 -74.49
CA ASN A 72 -22.65 9.39 -75.24
C ASN A 72 -23.62 8.21 -75.05
N GLY A 73 -24.74 8.43 -74.35
CA GLY A 73 -25.74 7.41 -74.05
C GLY A 73 -25.42 6.47 -72.86
N ASP A 74 -24.29 6.65 -72.16
CA ASP A 74 -23.96 5.86 -70.97
C ASP A 74 -24.68 6.37 -69.72
N ALA A 75 -25.94 5.95 -69.58
CA ALA A 75 -26.77 6.28 -68.43
C ALA A 75 -26.19 5.75 -67.10
N LYS A 76 -25.39 4.68 -67.13
CA LYS A 76 -24.83 4.07 -65.92
C LYS A 76 -23.74 4.97 -65.33
N THR A 77 -22.82 5.45 -66.15
CA THR A 77 -21.78 6.39 -65.72
C THR A 77 -22.40 7.70 -65.25
N LEU A 78 -23.42 8.21 -65.96
CA LEU A 78 -24.15 9.40 -65.54
C LEU A 78 -24.79 9.22 -64.15
N GLN A 79 -25.40 8.06 -63.88
CA GLN A 79 -25.99 7.76 -62.57
C GLN A 79 -24.94 7.71 -61.45
N ILE A 80 -23.79 7.09 -61.70
CA ILE A 80 -22.68 7.04 -60.75
C ILE A 80 -22.19 8.46 -60.42
N ASN A 81 -21.98 9.28 -61.45
CA ASN A 81 -21.52 10.65 -61.29
C ASN A 81 -22.55 11.49 -60.51
N LEU A 82 -23.85 11.29 -60.74
CA LEU A 82 -24.91 11.95 -59.97
C LEU A 82 -24.86 11.59 -58.48
N VAL A 83 -24.71 10.31 -58.14
CA VAL A 83 -24.61 9.87 -56.73
C VAL A 83 -23.35 10.44 -56.07
N ASN A 84 -22.23 10.45 -56.79
CA ASN A 84 -20.99 11.05 -56.31
C ASN A 84 -21.15 12.56 -56.07
N ALA A 85 -21.76 13.28 -57.01
CA ALA A 85 -22.04 14.71 -56.90
C ALA A 85 -22.90 15.04 -55.68
N LEU A 86 -23.99 14.30 -55.46
CA LEU A 86 -24.85 14.47 -54.29
C LEU A 86 -24.10 14.19 -52.98
N THR A 87 -23.32 13.10 -52.94
CA THR A 87 -22.54 12.73 -51.76
C THR A 87 -21.51 13.79 -51.42
N GLN A 88 -20.74 14.26 -52.40
CA GLN A 88 -19.76 15.32 -52.20
C GLN A 88 -20.42 16.66 -51.81
N PHE A 89 -21.54 17.03 -52.46
CA PHE A 89 -22.27 18.26 -52.13
C PHE A 89 -22.78 18.25 -50.68
N ILE A 90 -23.37 17.14 -50.23
CA ILE A 90 -23.83 16.97 -48.84
C ILE A 90 -22.65 17.06 -47.86
N ASN A 91 -21.50 16.48 -48.22
CA ASN A 91 -20.29 16.50 -47.40
C ASN A 91 -19.65 17.89 -47.23
N LYS A 92 -19.85 18.80 -48.18
CA LYS A 92 -19.32 20.18 -48.08
C LYS A 92 -20.00 21.01 -46.98
N GLY A 93 -21.20 20.63 -46.52
CA GLY A 93 -22.06 21.51 -45.72
C GLY A 93 -22.19 21.21 -44.23
N TYR A 94 -22.21 19.94 -43.80
CA TYR A 94 -22.75 19.66 -42.45
C TYR A 94 -21.92 18.75 -41.55
N LEU A 95 -21.23 17.73 -42.06
CA LEU A 95 -20.23 16.95 -41.32
C LEU A 95 -19.37 16.22 -42.37
N PRO A 96 -18.03 16.24 -42.31
CA PRO A 96 -17.23 15.38 -43.18
C PRO A 96 -17.57 13.92 -42.86
N LEU A 97 -18.26 13.22 -43.77
CA LEU A 97 -18.56 11.78 -43.61
C LEU A 97 -17.29 10.93 -43.51
N THR A 98 -16.18 11.42 -44.08
CA THR A 98 -14.87 10.76 -44.03
C THR A 98 -13.76 11.81 -43.95
N GLY A 99 -13.03 11.84 -42.83
CA GLY A 99 -11.75 12.55 -42.70
C GLY A 99 -11.76 14.02 -43.10
N GLY A 100 -12.12 14.91 -42.18
CA GLY A 100 -11.99 16.36 -42.35
C GLY A 100 -11.79 17.08 -41.02
N ILE A 101 -11.20 18.27 -41.05
CA ILE A 101 -11.03 19.13 -39.88
C ILE A 101 -12.21 20.11 -39.85
N LEU A 102 -13.02 20.04 -38.79
CA LEU A 102 -14.03 21.06 -38.49
C LEU A 102 -13.29 22.34 -38.09
N THR A 103 -13.35 23.36 -38.94
CA THR A 103 -12.67 24.67 -38.75
C THR A 103 -13.59 25.74 -38.14
N GLY A 104 -14.80 25.37 -37.73
CA GLY A 104 -15.77 26.26 -37.05
C GLY A 104 -16.34 25.66 -35.77
N GLY A 105 -17.03 26.48 -34.97
CA GLY A 105 -17.73 26.02 -33.77
C GLY A 105 -18.87 25.05 -34.13
N LEU A 106 -18.86 23.86 -33.53
CA LEU A 106 -19.95 22.91 -33.66
C LEU A 106 -21.03 23.21 -32.61
N GLU A 107 -22.08 23.92 -33.00
CA GLU A 107 -23.26 24.14 -32.15
C GLU A 107 -24.30 23.05 -32.45
N VAL A 108 -24.30 21.95 -31.69
CA VAL A 108 -25.33 20.90 -31.80
C VAL A 108 -26.59 21.36 -31.08
N LYS A 109 -27.45 22.13 -31.76
CA LYS A 109 -28.82 22.41 -31.28
C LYS A 109 -29.68 21.17 -31.46
N SER A 110 -29.62 20.24 -30.51
CA SER A 110 -30.59 19.15 -30.46
C SER A 110 -31.86 19.62 -29.73
N ASN A 111 -33.02 19.50 -30.37
CA ASN A 111 -34.34 19.62 -29.73
C ASN A 111 -34.70 18.37 -28.89
N THR A 112 -33.81 17.39 -28.82
CA THR A 112 -33.97 16.11 -28.14
C THR A 112 -32.67 15.75 -27.45
N THR A 113 -32.57 16.05 -26.15
CA THR A 113 -31.73 15.37 -25.13
C THR A 113 -30.43 14.73 -25.63
N ALA A 114 -29.62 15.44 -26.42
CA ALA A 114 -28.35 14.90 -26.91
C ALA A 114 -27.31 15.09 -25.81
N THR A 115 -27.38 14.24 -24.80
CA THR A 115 -26.50 14.24 -23.63
C THR A 115 -25.12 13.65 -23.92
N LYS A 116 -24.80 13.34 -25.19
CA LYS A 116 -23.62 12.55 -25.56
C LYS A 116 -23.13 12.79 -26.99
N TYR A 117 -21.93 13.35 -27.11
CA TYR A 117 -21.09 13.34 -28.31
C TYR A 117 -20.27 12.05 -28.38
N THR A 118 -20.20 11.43 -29.56
CA THR A 118 -19.53 10.13 -29.76
C THR A 118 -18.36 10.27 -30.72
N ILE A 119 -17.17 9.86 -30.28
CA ILE A 119 -15.92 9.86 -31.05
C ILE A 119 -15.73 8.45 -31.63
N LYS A 120 -15.61 8.34 -32.96
CA LYS A 120 -15.40 7.08 -33.68
C LYS A 120 -14.05 7.08 -34.40
N ASP A 121 -13.50 5.90 -34.65
CA ASP A 121 -12.35 5.73 -35.55
C ASP A 121 -12.78 5.71 -37.04
N ALA A 122 -11.80 5.61 -37.93
CA ALA A 122 -12.00 5.57 -39.38
C ALA A 122 -12.87 4.39 -39.86
N ASN A 123 -13.02 3.34 -39.06
CA ASN A 123 -13.86 2.18 -39.35
C ASN A 123 -15.26 2.29 -38.73
N GLY A 124 -15.58 3.43 -38.10
CA GLY A 124 -16.86 3.68 -37.46
C GLY A 124 -17.02 3.09 -36.05
N LYS A 125 -15.96 2.50 -35.47
CA LYS A 125 -16.00 1.96 -34.10
C LYS A 125 -15.86 3.11 -33.10
N VAL A 126 -16.68 3.08 -32.05
CA VAL A 126 -16.66 4.11 -30.99
C VAL A 126 -15.42 3.97 -30.11
N GLN A 127 -14.64 5.05 -30.04
CA GLN A 127 -13.40 5.15 -29.26
C GLN A 127 -13.60 5.89 -27.94
N GLY A 128 -14.53 6.85 -27.91
CA GLY A 128 -14.81 7.62 -26.71
C GLY A 128 -16.04 8.49 -26.85
N THR A 129 -16.43 9.14 -25.76
CA THR A 129 -17.65 9.93 -25.71
C THR A 129 -17.47 11.11 -24.77
N VAL A 130 -18.06 12.26 -25.11
CA VAL A 130 -18.19 13.42 -24.23
C VAL A 130 -19.66 13.58 -23.90
N SER A 131 -20.03 13.56 -22.62
CA SER A 131 -21.42 13.53 -22.21
C SER A 131 -21.75 14.53 -21.13
N THR A 132 -22.94 15.10 -21.23
CA THR A 132 -23.60 15.94 -20.22
C THR A 132 -24.99 15.35 -19.92
N PRO A 133 -25.06 14.19 -19.24
CA PRO A 133 -26.34 13.61 -18.86
C PRO A 133 -27.09 14.50 -17.87
N THR A 134 -28.38 14.22 -17.69
CA THR A 134 -29.34 14.97 -16.85
C THR A 134 -28.87 15.21 -15.41
N ASP A 135 -27.86 14.48 -14.97
CA ASP A 135 -27.28 14.56 -13.63
C ASP A 135 -26.29 15.71 -13.43
N GLY A 136 -26.08 16.56 -14.45
CA GLY A 136 -25.37 17.84 -14.31
C GLY A 136 -23.84 17.74 -14.28
N TYR A 137 -23.27 16.61 -14.69
CA TYR A 137 -21.82 16.45 -14.84
C TYR A 137 -21.38 16.55 -16.31
N VAL A 138 -20.11 16.93 -16.53
CA VAL A 138 -19.43 16.87 -17.84
C VAL A 138 -18.38 15.77 -17.76
N ARG A 139 -18.52 14.71 -18.57
CA ARG A 139 -17.61 13.55 -18.56
C ARG A 139 -17.05 13.25 -19.93
N VAL A 140 -15.76 12.92 -19.96
CA VAL A 140 -15.08 12.30 -21.11
C VAL A 140 -14.77 10.85 -20.75
N THR A 141 -15.24 9.90 -21.57
CA THR A 141 -15.07 8.46 -21.35
C THR A 141 -14.37 7.82 -22.54
N SER A 142 -13.39 6.96 -22.27
CA SER A 142 -12.82 6.04 -23.26
C SER A 142 -13.70 4.79 -23.34
N ASN A 143 -14.25 4.50 -24.52
CA ASN A 143 -15.00 3.26 -24.75
C ASN A 143 -14.08 2.05 -24.94
N VAL A 144 -12.77 2.28 -25.10
CA VAL A 144 -11.75 1.21 -25.20
C VAL A 144 -11.36 0.69 -23.82
N THR A 145 -11.06 1.61 -22.90
CA THR A 145 -10.55 1.26 -21.56
C THR A 145 -11.63 1.31 -20.47
N GLY A 146 -12.77 1.94 -20.74
CA GLY A 146 -13.82 2.22 -19.74
C GLY A 146 -13.46 3.35 -18.75
N LYS A 147 -12.25 3.92 -18.84
CA LYS A 147 -11.78 4.98 -17.96
C LYS A 147 -12.38 6.33 -18.33
N TYR A 148 -12.51 7.21 -17.34
CA TYR A 148 -13.09 8.54 -17.53
C TYR A 148 -12.40 9.62 -16.70
N PHE A 149 -12.64 10.86 -17.12
CA PHE A 149 -12.37 12.11 -16.41
C PHE A 149 -13.64 12.95 -16.44
N GLU A 150 -14.04 13.54 -15.32
CA GLU A 150 -15.26 14.34 -15.24
C GLU A 150 -15.19 15.49 -14.25
N ILE A 151 -16.09 16.45 -14.47
CA ILE A 151 -16.47 17.48 -13.50
C ILE A 151 -17.93 17.20 -13.13
N ASP A 152 -18.21 16.94 -11.85
CA ASP A 152 -19.56 16.64 -11.37
C ASP A 152 -20.42 17.91 -11.18
N ARG A 153 -21.69 17.73 -10.83
CA ARG A 153 -22.65 18.84 -10.60
C ARG A 153 -22.24 19.82 -9.50
N ASN A 154 -21.35 19.40 -8.61
CA ASN A 154 -20.85 20.20 -7.50
C ASN A 154 -19.51 20.87 -7.87
N GLY A 155 -19.01 20.67 -9.09
CA GLY A 155 -17.73 21.19 -9.55
C GLY A 155 -16.52 20.33 -9.15
N ASN A 156 -16.72 19.13 -8.60
CA ASN A 156 -15.60 18.26 -8.23
C ASN A 156 -15.01 17.58 -9.46
N LEU A 157 -13.68 17.48 -9.48
CA LEU A 157 -12.94 16.75 -10.48
C LEU A 157 -12.80 15.27 -10.08
N ASN A 158 -13.34 14.36 -10.88
CA ASN A 158 -13.27 12.92 -10.64
C ASN A 158 -12.63 12.16 -11.80
N THR A 159 -11.95 11.06 -11.49
CA THR A 159 -11.38 10.13 -12.48
C THR A 159 -11.72 8.69 -12.15
N ALA A 160 -11.73 7.81 -13.16
CA ALA A 160 -11.81 6.37 -12.93
C ALA A 160 -10.54 5.85 -12.26
N THR A 161 -10.66 4.81 -11.44
CA THR A 161 -9.53 4.13 -10.79
C THR A 161 -8.39 3.81 -11.78
N GLY A 162 -7.15 4.14 -11.40
CA GLY A 162 -5.97 3.93 -12.23
C GLY A 162 -5.87 4.89 -13.43
N THR A 163 -6.59 6.01 -13.41
CA THR A 163 -6.42 7.11 -14.36
C THR A 163 -5.64 8.23 -13.66
N GLU A 164 -4.43 8.50 -14.13
CA GLU A 164 -3.55 9.49 -13.53
C GLU A 164 -3.84 10.89 -14.08
N VAL A 165 -3.84 11.87 -13.19
CA VAL A 165 -3.81 13.29 -13.55
C VAL A 165 -2.38 13.76 -13.31
N LEU A 166 -1.76 14.39 -14.30
CA LEU A 166 -0.39 14.87 -14.25
C LEU A 166 -0.35 16.39 -14.43
N GLU A 167 0.43 17.08 -13.62
CA GLU A 167 0.78 18.50 -13.77
C GLU A 167 2.30 18.60 -13.95
N GLN A 168 2.77 19.11 -15.09
CA GLN A 168 4.20 19.18 -15.43
C GLN A 168 4.93 17.83 -15.30
N GLY A 169 4.22 16.72 -15.59
CA GLY A 169 4.74 15.36 -15.46
C GLY A 169 4.74 14.80 -14.04
N GLN A 170 4.30 15.56 -13.03
CA GLN A 170 4.12 15.10 -11.65
C GLN A 170 2.67 14.66 -11.41
N ARG A 171 2.48 13.60 -10.61
CA ARG A 171 1.15 13.06 -10.31
C ARG A 171 0.39 14.00 -9.38
N VAL A 172 -0.81 14.40 -9.79
CA VAL A 172 -1.76 15.17 -8.98
C VAL A 172 -2.59 14.20 -8.16
N TYR A 173 -2.55 14.37 -6.84
CA TYR A 173 -3.31 13.55 -5.90
C TYR A 173 -4.68 14.15 -5.62
N SER A 174 -5.69 13.29 -5.46
CA SER A 174 -7.05 13.67 -5.07
C SER A 174 -7.64 12.60 -4.12
N PRO A 175 -8.76 12.87 -3.42
CA PRO A 175 -9.40 11.87 -2.55
C PRO A 175 -9.71 10.54 -3.26
N ASN A 176 -9.98 10.57 -4.57
CA ASN A 176 -10.25 9.39 -5.40
C ASN A 176 -9.00 8.85 -6.14
N ASN A 177 -7.85 9.51 -5.99
CA ASN A 177 -6.55 9.09 -6.52
C ASN A 177 -5.41 9.40 -5.52
N PRO A 178 -5.39 8.76 -4.34
CA PRO A 178 -4.41 9.07 -3.30
C PRO A 178 -2.99 8.60 -3.68
N PRO A 179 -1.95 9.18 -3.05
CA PRO A 179 -0.59 8.68 -3.16
C PRO A 179 -0.48 7.25 -2.64
N ASP A 180 0.52 6.52 -3.15
CA ASP A 180 0.95 5.25 -2.57
C ASP A 180 1.44 5.54 -1.15
N SER A 181 0.74 5.00 -0.14
CA SER A 181 0.81 5.38 1.27
C SER A 181 2.10 4.94 2.00
N ARG A 182 3.21 4.84 1.29
CA ARG A 182 4.48 4.31 1.83
C ARG A 182 5.41 5.37 2.40
N TYR A 183 5.36 6.63 1.94
CA TYR A 183 6.16 7.72 2.51
C TYR A 183 5.47 9.08 2.38
N ILE A 184 5.36 9.82 3.49
CA ILE A 184 4.98 11.24 3.51
C ILE A 184 6.28 12.04 3.59
N SER A 185 6.59 12.84 2.55
CA SER A 185 7.72 13.79 2.56
C SER A 185 7.18 15.20 2.70
N ILE A 186 7.65 15.94 3.72
CA ILE A 186 7.23 17.32 3.99
C ILE A 186 8.48 18.18 3.99
N ASN A 187 8.59 19.10 3.04
CA ASN A 187 9.69 20.06 3.01
C ASN A 187 9.20 21.41 3.53
N GLY A 188 9.45 21.69 4.82
CA GLY A 188 9.17 23.00 5.43
C GLY A 188 7.71 23.32 5.77
N GLY A 189 6.85 22.31 6.01
CA GLY A 189 5.42 22.49 6.31
C GLY A 189 4.92 21.74 7.55
N ARG A 190 3.64 21.94 7.90
CA ARG A 190 2.93 21.26 9.00
C ARG A 190 1.89 20.29 8.45
N VAL A 191 1.87 19.04 8.93
CA VAL A 191 0.74 18.13 8.66
C VAL A 191 -0.45 18.54 9.50
N LEU A 192 -1.59 18.77 8.85
CA LEU A 192 -2.88 18.96 9.51
C LEU A 192 -3.67 17.65 9.40
N GLY A 193 -3.85 16.94 10.52
CA GLY A 193 -4.56 15.66 10.58
C GLY A 193 -3.87 14.63 11.50
N SER A 194 -4.52 13.49 11.70
CA SER A 194 -3.96 12.36 12.46
C SER A 194 -2.96 11.57 11.61
N ILE A 195 -1.83 11.18 12.20
CA ILE A 195 -0.82 10.31 11.58
C ILE A 195 -0.88 8.96 12.32
N ASP A 196 -1.00 7.85 11.58
CA ASP A 196 -0.87 6.51 12.16
C ASP A 196 0.61 6.21 12.42
N THR A 197 0.95 6.02 13.69
CA THR A 197 2.32 5.78 14.17
C THR A 197 2.53 4.36 14.65
N SER A 198 1.65 3.42 14.31
CA SER A 198 1.72 2.01 14.75
C SER A 198 3.02 1.31 14.36
N ALA A 199 3.61 1.66 13.22
CA ALA A 199 4.91 1.16 12.77
C ALA A 199 6.12 1.91 13.37
N GLY A 200 5.89 2.93 14.20
CA GLY A 200 6.92 3.79 14.77
C GLY A 200 7.26 5.00 13.89
N LEU A 201 7.51 6.13 14.54
CA LEU A 201 8.10 7.32 13.93
C LEU A 201 9.62 7.24 14.01
N TYR A 202 10.32 7.63 12.95
CA TYR A 202 11.79 7.63 12.90
C TYR A 202 12.34 8.96 12.39
N GLU A 203 13.37 9.47 13.04
CA GLU A 203 14.14 10.65 12.62
C GLU A 203 15.62 10.24 12.50
N GLN A 204 16.19 10.40 11.30
CA GLN A 204 17.57 9.98 10.99
C GLN A 204 17.90 8.53 11.39
N GLY A 205 16.92 7.63 11.27
CA GLY A 205 17.07 6.21 11.63
C GLY A 205 16.89 5.91 13.12
N GLN A 206 16.66 6.91 13.97
CA GLN A 206 16.34 6.73 15.38
C GLN A 206 14.83 6.76 15.61
N ARG A 207 14.31 5.88 16.48
CA ARG A 207 12.88 5.83 16.81
C ARG A 207 12.51 7.02 17.69
N VAL A 208 11.51 7.79 17.28
CA VAL A 208 10.95 8.92 18.01
C VAL A 208 9.85 8.41 18.94
N TYR A 209 10.07 8.51 20.25
CA TYR A 209 9.08 8.12 21.25
C TYR A 209 8.07 9.25 21.52
N SER A 210 6.80 8.89 21.64
CA SER A 210 5.71 9.82 21.95
C SER A 210 4.59 9.10 22.71
N PRO A 211 3.58 9.81 23.26
CA PRO A 211 2.44 9.16 23.92
C PRO A 211 1.72 8.12 23.05
N ASN A 212 1.69 8.33 21.72
CA ASN A 212 1.07 7.42 20.75
C ASN A 212 2.08 6.46 20.09
N ASN A 213 3.36 6.56 20.46
CA ASN A 213 4.44 5.66 20.04
C ASN A 213 5.39 5.40 21.23
N PRO A 214 4.91 4.76 22.31
CA PRO A 214 5.67 4.66 23.55
C PRO A 214 6.90 3.73 23.40
N PRO A 215 7.89 3.85 24.31
CA PRO A 215 9.02 2.93 24.37
C PRO A 215 8.59 1.53 24.77
N ASP A 216 9.41 0.54 24.38
CA ASP A 216 9.23 -0.86 24.75
C ASP A 216 9.33 -1.03 26.27
N SER A 217 8.27 -1.55 26.88
CA SER A 217 8.08 -1.61 28.34
C SER A 217 8.93 -2.68 29.05
N ARG A 218 9.89 -3.32 28.35
CA ARG A 218 10.78 -4.34 28.93
C ARG A 218 11.81 -3.80 29.93
N TYR A 219 11.99 -2.49 30.03
CA TYR A 219 12.85 -1.85 31.03
C TYR A 219 12.08 -0.76 31.76
N LEU A 220 11.82 -0.98 33.05
CA LEU A 220 11.25 0.05 33.92
C LEU A 220 12.39 0.92 34.46
N SER A 221 12.55 2.13 33.92
CA SER A 221 13.51 3.11 34.44
C SER A 221 12.77 4.18 35.24
N ILE A 222 13.00 4.22 36.56
CA ILE A 222 12.36 5.17 37.47
C ILE A 222 13.42 6.13 37.99
N HIS A 223 13.27 7.42 37.66
CA HIS A 223 14.15 8.48 38.15
C HIS A 223 13.46 9.21 39.31
N GLY A 224 13.61 8.64 40.52
CA GLY A 224 12.96 9.15 41.73
C GLY A 224 11.49 8.76 41.84
N GLY A 225 11.11 8.14 42.96
CA GLY A 225 9.73 7.70 43.24
C GLY A 225 9.65 6.39 44.01
N ARG A 226 8.42 5.99 44.38
CA ARG A 226 8.11 4.71 45.05
C ARG A 226 7.32 3.81 44.09
N VAL A 227 7.78 2.57 43.89
CA VAL A 227 6.98 1.53 43.23
C VAL A 227 5.99 0.96 44.23
N LEU A 228 4.69 1.05 43.92
CA LEU A 228 3.63 0.42 44.68
C LEU A 228 3.21 -0.87 43.95
N GLY A 229 3.57 -2.03 44.49
CA GLY A 229 3.25 -3.34 43.91
C GLY A 229 4.37 -4.37 44.09
N ASN A 230 4.10 -5.61 43.70
CA ASN A 230 5.09 -6.68 43.69
C ASN A 230 6.00 -6.54 42.45
N ILE A 231 7.31 -6.72 42.63
CA ILE A 231 8.30 -6.75 41.55
C ILE A 231 8.77 -8.21 41.43
N ASP A 232 8.58 -8.82 40.27
CA ASP A 232 9.15 -10.14 39.97
C ASP A 232 10.61 -9.98 39.54
N THR A 233 11.52 -10.41 40.41
CA THR A 233 12.96 -10.28 40.21
C THR A 233 13.59 -11.65 39.94
N GLY A 234 13.04 -12.47 39.04
CA GLY A 234 13.56 -13.81 38.72
C GLY A 234 15.08 -13.92 38.51
N ALA A 235 15.76 -12.82 38.16
CA ALA A 235 17.23 -12.73 38.01
C ALA A 235 17.99 -12.04 39.17
N GLY A 236 17.28 -11.61 40.23
CA GLY A 236 17.79 -10.84 41.36
C GLY A 236 17.64 -9.32 41.21
N LEU A 237 17.60 -8.62 42.34
CA LEU A 237 17.63 -7.16 42.42
C LEU A 237 19.07 -6.71 42.69
N TYR A 238 19.57 -5.70 41.97
CA TYR A 238 20.93 -5.18 42.14
C TYR A 238 20.93 -3.67 42.35
N GLU A 239 21.72 -3.20 43.31
CA GLU A 239 21.98 -1.80 43.59
C GLU A 239 23.49 -1.54 43.43
N GLN A 240 23.86 -0.66 42.49
CA GLN A 240 25.26 -0.33 42.18
C GLN A 240 26.16 -1.56 41.93
N GLY A 241 25.60 -2.60 41.30
CA GLY A 241 26.30 -3.85 40.99
C GLY A 241 26.36 -4.85 42.16
N GLN A 242 25.82 -4.51 43.33
CA GLN A 242 25.68 -5.43 44.47
C GLN A 242 24.28 -6.03 44.52
N ARG A 243 24.17 -7.32 44.86
CA ARG A 243 22.88 -8.00 44.98
C ARG A 243 22.16 -7.53 46.26
N VAL A 244 20.91 -7.11 46.11
CA VAL A 244 20.04 -6.73 47.22
C VAL A 244 19.35 -7.99 47.75
N TYR A 245 19.57 -8.29 49.04
CA TYR A 245 18.96 -9.45 49.72
C TYR A 245 17.63 -9.08 50.39
N SER A 246 16.78 -10.08 50.60
CA SER A 246 15.48 -9.92 51.28
C SER A 246 15.21 -11.11 52.21
N PRO A 247 14.21 -11.03 53.12
CA PRO A 247 13.86 -12.13 54.01
C PRO A 247 13.53 -13.45 53.27
N ASN A 248 13.03 -13.36 52.04
CA ASN A 248 12.70 -14.51 51.19
C ASN A 248 13.83 -14.90 50.21
N ASN A 249 14.99 -14.22 50.30
CA ASN A 249 16.20 -14.47 49.52
C ASN A 249 17.44 -14.05 50.36
N PRO A 250 17.68 -14.69 51.53
CA PRO A 250 18.70 -14.26 52.49
C PRO A 250 20.12 -14.71 52.09
N PRO A 251 21.18 -14.03 52.59
CA PRO A 251 22.55 -14.47 52.40
C PRO A 251 22.87 -15.78 53.15
N THR A 252 23.94 -16.47 52.75
CA THR A 252 24.50 -17.63 53.47
C THR A 252 24.82 -17.28 54.93
N GLN A 253 24.42 -18.15 55.87
CA GLN A 253 24.60 -17.91 57.30
C GLN A 253 25.98 -18.41 57.75
N ARG A 254 26.73 -17.62 58.52
CA ARG A 254 28.05 -17.99 59.05
C ARG A 254 28.34 -17.30 60.38
N ALA A 255 29.15 -17.92 61.24
CA ALA A 255 29.69 -17.29 62.44
C ALA A 255 31.11 -17.81 62.74
N VAL A 256 31.93 -16.95 63.35
CA VAL A 256 33.29 -17.26 63.82
C VAL A 256 33.49 -16.61 65.19
N SER A 257 33.94 -17.38 66.18
CA SER A 257 34.19 -16.91 67.54
C SER A 257 35.32 -17.73 68.18
N GLY A 258 36.52 -17.15 68.28
CA GLY A 258 37.71 -17.90 68.71
C GLY A 258 38.02 -19.04 67.73
N ASP A 259 38.24 -20.24 68.25
CA ASP A 259 38.48 -21.44 67.42
C ASP A 259 37.18 -22.02 66.83
N ALA A 260 36.01 -21.61 67.32
CA ALA A 260 34.71 -22.11 66.90
C ALA A 260 34.17 -21.37 65.67
N TRP A 261 33.74 -22.09 64.64
CA TRP A 261 33.14 -21.50 63.45
C TRP A 261 32.14 -22.43 62.76
N TRP A 262 31.20 -21.83 62.02
CA TRP A 262 30.30 -22.57 61.14
C TRP A 262 29.87 -21.73 59.92
N TYR A 263 29.49 -22.43 58.87
CA TYR A 263 29.00 -21.93 57.60
C TYR A 263 27.84 -22.82 57.13
N LYS A 264 26.70 -22.21 56.80
CA LYS A 264 25.50 -22.87 56.28
C LYS A 264 25.11 -22.27 54.93
N ASP A 265 25.20 -23.09 53.90
CA ASP A 265 24.64 -22.79 52.60
C ASP A 265 23.14 -23.11 52.59
N LEU A 266 22.30 -22.08 52.51
CA LEU A 266 20.85 -22.23 52.50
C LEU A 266 20.32 -22.76 51.16
N SER A 267 21.12 -22.72 50.08
CA SER A 267 20.69 -23.21 48.77
C SER A 267 20.78 -24.73 48.64
N SER A 268 21.86 -25.33 49.13
CA SER A 268 22.07 -26.78 49.16
C SER A 268 21.64 -27.43 50.48
N GLY A 269 21.51 -26.64 51.56
CA GLY A 269 21.33 -27.14 52.93
C GLY A 269 22.63 -27.59 53.60
N MET A 270 23.78 -27.53 52.92
CA MET A 270 25.05 -27.98 53.46
C MET A 270 25.54 -27.09 54.61
N ILE A 271 26.07 -27.74 55.65
CA ILE A 271 26.63 -27.14 56.86
C ILE A 271 28.07 -27.62 57.03
N PHE A 272 28.98 -26.66 57.15
CA PHE A 272 30.38 -26.84 57.49
C PHE A 272 30.61 -26.21 58.85
N GLN A 273 31.29 -26.90 59.76
CA GLN A 273 31.61 -26.37 61.09
C GLN A 273 32.99 -26.84 61.49
N GLY A 274 33.69 -26.07 62.29
CA GLY A 274 34.96 -26.50 62.84
C GLY A 274 35.25 -25.82 64.16
N GLY A 275 36.19 -26.41 64.87
CA GLY A 275 36.49 -26.03 66.24
C GLY A 275 37.80 -26.60 66.73
N PHE A 276 38.13 -26.29 67.97
CA PHE A 276 39.16 -26.96 68.75
C PHE A 276 38.50 -27.88 69.79
N ALA A 277 39.09 -29.06 70.02
CA ALA A 277 38.68 -29.99 71.04
C ALA A 277 39.89 -30.43 71.88
N SER A 278 39.69 -30.50 73.20
CA SER A 278 40.64 -31.06 74.17
C SER A 278 39.98 -32.20 74.90
N GLY A 279 40.50 -33.41 74.71
CA GLY A 279 39.97 -34.65 75.27
C GLY A 279 40.65 -35.08 76.57
N THR A 280 40.21 -36.22 77.10
CA THR A 280 40.62 -36.73 78.41
C THR A 280 42.06 -37.27 78.38
N ASN A 281 42.86 -36.95 79.41
CA ASN A 281 44.23 -37.45 79.52
C ASN A 281 44.28 -38.92 79.98
N ASN A 282 44.17 -39.88 79.04
CA ASN A 282 44.23 -41.31 79.34
C ASN A 282 45.24 -42.04 78.44
N SER A 283 46.27 -42.62 79.04
CA SER A 283 47.33 -43.35 78.31
C SER A 283 46.84 -44.63 77.63
N ASN A 284 45.69 -45.17 78.04
CA ASN A 284 45.07 -46.36 77.44
C ASN A 284 44.06 -46.03 76.32
N GLY A 285 43.95 -44.75 75.93
CA GLY A 285 42.95 -44.25 74.99
C GLY A 285 41.67 -43.77 75.68
N SER A 286 41.03 -42.76 75.12
CA SER A 286 39.75 -42.19 75.56
C SER A 286 38.82 -41.98 74.36
N THR A 287 37.50 -42.11 74.60
CA THR A 287 36.47 -41.66 73.67
C THR A 287 35.76 -40.46 74.30
N ASP A 288 35.93 -39.29 73.71
CA ASP A 288 35.30 -38.05 74.16
C ASP A 288 34.30 -37.55 73.09
N TRP A 289 33.20 -36.96 73.53
CA TRP A 289 32.16 -36.43 72.63
C TRP A 289 32.38 -34.95 72.36
N VAL A 290 32.50 -34.58 71.09
CA VAL A 290 32.67 -33.19 70.65
C VAL A 290 31.33 -32.67 70.17
N GLY A 291 30.86 -31.57 70.76
CA GLY A 291 29.62 -30.89 70.36
C GLY A 291 29.82 -30.04 69.11
N LEU A 292 28.87 -30.13 68.17
CA LEU A 292 28.76 -29.22 67.04
C LEU A 292 28.26 -27.85 67.50
N HIS A 293 28.64 -26.78 66.81
CA HIS A 293 28.22 -25.42 67.15
C HIS A 293 26.76 -25.15 66.78
N ILE A 294 26.28 -25.81 65.72
CA ILE A 294 24.87 -25.89 65.35
C ILE A 294 24.53 -27.34 65.01
N ALA A 295 23.28 -27.75 65.20
CA ALA A 295 22.83 -29.08 64.77
C ALA A 295 22.92 -29.21 63.24
N MET A 296 23.28 -30.39 62.75
CA MET A 296 23.16 -30.78 61.34
C MET A 296 21.83 -31.53 61.18
N PRO A 297 20.74 -30.87 60.72
CA PRO A 297 19.36 -31.37 60.87
C PRO A 297 19.13 -32.83 60.48
N ASN A 298 19.82 -33.31 59.44
CA ASN A 298 19.68 -34.66 58.93
C ASN A 298 20.78 -35.57 59.46
N ARG A 299 22.04 -35.32 59.09
CA ARG A 299 23.18 -36.16 59.50
C ARG A 299 24.54 -35.49 59.31
N ILE A 300 25.52 -35.97 60.06
CA ILE A 300 26.94 -35.68 59.83
C ILE A 300 27.43 -36.59 58.69
N LEU A 301 28.00 -35.99 57.65
CA LEU A 301 28.55 -36.69 56.48
C LEU A 301 30.02 -37.08 56.70
N SER A 302 30.80 -36.19 57.31
CA SER A 302 32.23 -36.40 57.49
C SER A 302 32.77 -35.55 58.63
N VAL A 303 33.80 -36.06 59.31
CA VAL A 303 34.61 -35.32 60.28
C VAL A 303 36.08 -35.58 59.97
N SER A 304 36.87 -34.51 59.92
CA SER A 304 38.32 -34.57 59.80
C SER A 304 38.99 -33.87 60.98
N PHE A 305 40.20 -34.33 61.33
CA PHE A 305 40.99 -33.80 62.43
C PHE A 305 42.35 -33.35 61.93
N THR A 306 42.87 -32.30 62.56
CA THR A 306 44.28 -31.91 62.51
C THR A 306 44.79 -31.86 63.94
N LEU A 307 45.68 -32.79 64.28
CA LEU A 307 46.26 -32.86 65.61
C LEU A 307 47.11 -31.62 65.91
N ARG A 308 46.89 -31.03 67.09
CA ARG A 308 47.74 -29.96 67.60
C ARG A 308 48.92 -30.58 68.33
N ASN A 309 50.12 -30.17 67.96
CA ASN A 309 51.33 -30.56 68.69
C ASN A 309 51.41 -29.80 70.02
N PHE A 310 50.78 -30.33 71.08
CA PHE A 310 50.71 -29.70 72.40
C PHE A 310 52.05 -29.77 73.17
N ALA A 311 52.96 -30.68 72.81
CA ALA A 311 54.29 -30.78 73.40
C ALA A 311 55.32 -31.21 72.34
N GLN A 312 56.26 -30.32 72.02
CA GLN A 312 57.29 -30.54 71.00
C GLN A 312 58.14 -31.78 71.33
N GLY A 313 58.16 -32.79 70.44
CA GLY A 313 59.08 -33.94 70.52
C GLY A 313 58.47 -35.32 70.83
N TYR A 314 57.14 -35.48 70.84
CA TYR A 314 56.52 -36.81 71.01
C TYR A 314 56.08 -37.42 69.68
N GLU A 315 56.37 -38.72 69.49
CA GLU A 315 55.80 -39.52 68.41
C GLU A 315 54.32 -39.82 68.69
N THR A 316 53.47 -39.68 67.66
CA THR A 316 52.06 -40.09 67.72
C THR A 316 51.98 -41.60 67.90
N THR A 317 51.28 -42.02 68.93
CA THR A 317 51.07 -43.43 69.29
C THR A 317 49.70 -43.95 68.87
N TRP A 318 48.75 -43.05 68.60
CA TRP A 318 47.40 -43.39 68.16
C TRP A 318 47.01 -42.61 66.90
N ASN A 319 46.22 -43.22 66.04
CA ASN A 319 45.51 -42.50 64.98
C ASN A 319 44.23 -41.93 65.56
N THR A 320 43.93 -40.65 65.30
CA THR A 320 42.62 -40.09 65.65
C THR A 320 41.54 -40.73 64.81
N GLN A 321 40.49 -41.22 65.47
CA GLN A 321 39.36 -41.86 64.80
C GLN A 321 38.06 -41.18 65.23
N THR A 322 37.10 -41.14 64.33
CA THR A 322 35.72 -40.83 64.67
C THR A 322 34.86 -42.08 64.55
N SER A 323 33.90 -42.23 65.44
CA SER A 323 32.87 -43.25 65.37
C SER A 323 31.50 -42.60 65.56
N ASN A 324 30.44 -43.34 65.23
CA ASN A 324 29.05 -42.96 65.55
C ASN A 324 28.54 -41.66 64.89
N LEU A 325 28.95 -41.35 63.66
CA LEU A 325 28.46 -40.18 62.89
C LEU A 325 26.96 -40.19 62.57
N MET A 326 26.29 -41.35 62.70
CA MET A 326 24.84 -41.49 62.50
C MET A 326 24.03 -41.52 63.81
N ALA A 327 24.69 -41.52 64.98
CA ALA A 327 24.01 -41.66 66.26
C ALA A 327 23.56 -40.31 66.87
N SER A 328 24.07 -39.19 66.36
CA SER A 328 23.79 -37.84 66.84
C SER A 328 23.87 -36.84 65.69
N ASN A 329 23.04 -35.80 65.77
CA ASN A 329 23.04 -34.67 64.85
C ASN A 329 23.61 -33.38 65.49
N THR A 330 24.10 -33.47 66.74
CA THR A 330 24.62 -32.36 67.53
C THR A 330 26.03 -32.62 68.06
N SER A 331 26.57 -33.82 67.86
CA SER A 331 27.89 -34.20 68.35
C SER A 331 28.43 -35.41 67.60
N PHE A 332 29.74 -35.65 67.71
CA PHE A 332 30.38 -36.87 67.23
C PHE A 332 31.32 -37.44 68.30
N ALA A 333 31.55 -38.75 68.25
CA ALA A 333 32.51 -39.41 69.12
C ALA A 333 33.92 -39.32 68.50
N TRP A 334 34.88 -38.93 69.33
CA TRP A 334 36.28 -38.81 68.97
C TRP A 334 37.12 -39.71 69.86
N TYR A 335 37.87 -40.62 69.23
CA TYR A 335 38.77 -41.54 69.89
C TYR A 335 40.22 -41.11 69.73
N HIS A 336 40.94 -41.00 70.85
CA HIS A 336 42.31 -40.50 70.88
C HIS A 336 43.13 -41.07 72.05
N GLY A 337 44.46 -41.01 71.94
CA GLY A 337 45.39 -41.28 73.04
C GLY A 337 45.67 -40.04 73.90
N ALA A 338 46.39 -40.22 75.01
CA ALA A 338 46.81 -39.13 75.89
C ALA A 338 47.67 -38.05 75.19
N ARG A 339 48.40 -38.41 74.14
CA ARG A 339 49.29 -37.51 73.39
C ARG A 339 48.60 -36.82 72.21
N GLU A 340 47.50 -37.37 71.74
CA GLU A 340 46.69 -36.89 70.61
C GLU A 340 45.41 -36.17 71.08
N ARG A 341 45.34 -35.82 72.38
CA ARG A 341 44.14 -35.27 73.03
C ARG A 341 43.80 -33.83 72.68
N GLU A 342 44.56 -33.17 71.81
CA GLU A 342 44.26 -31.81 71.35
C GLU A 342 44.19 -31.78 69.82
N ALA A 343 43.03 -31.40 69.26
CA ALA A 343 42.82 -31.41 67.82
C ALA A 343 41.94 -30.24 67.36
N TYR A 344 42.28 -29.69 66.21
CA TYR A 344 41.32 -28.95 65.40
C TYR A 344 40.47 -29.94 64.62
N TRP A 345 39.17 -29.67 64.51
CA TRP A 345 38.24 -30.53 63.80
C TRP A 345 37.43 -29.74 62.79
N MET A 346 37.01 -30.41 61.72
CA MET A 346 36.03 -29.89 60.77
C MET A 346 34.99 -30.98 60.49
N ALA A 347 33.71 -30.63 60.63
CA ALA A 347 32.57 -31.48 60.35
C ALA A 347 31.76 -30.91 59.18
N VAL A 348 31.27 -31.80 58.31
CA VAL A 348 30.38 -31.47 57.19
C VAL A 348 29.10 -32.29 57.32
N GLY A 349 27.94 -31.68 57.08
CA GLY A 349 26.64 -32.35 57.06
C GLY A 349 25.55 -31.45 56.49
N TYR A 350 24.29 -31.78 56.75
CA TYR A 350 23.12 -31.04 56.29
C TYR A 350 21.88 -31.37 57.13
#